data_AF-A0AAN4YC87-F1
#
_entry.id   AF-A0AAN4YC87-F1
#
_cell.length_a   1.000
_cell.length_b   1.000
_cell.length_c   1.000
_cell.angle_alpha   90.00
_cell.angle_beta   90.00
_cell.angle_gamma   90.00
#
_symmetry.space_group_name_H-M   'P 1'
#
loop_
_entity.id
_entity.type
_entity.pdbx_description
1 polymer ?
#
loop_
_entity_poly.entity_id
_entity_poly.type
_entity_poly.pdbx_seq_one_letter_code
_entity_poly.pdbx_strand_id
1 'polypeptide(L)' 'MKFALLSGVAAGLLPVVSAVSVSGAAEGFAKGVTGGGSAAAVYPTTTDELVSYLGDSSPRVIVLDRT' A
#
# COMPACT_ATOMS: atom_id res chain seq x y z
N MET A 1 -22.28 -28.59 39.04
CA MET A 1 -23.07 -27.35 38.81
C MET A 1 -22.23 -26.15 39.23
N LYS A 2 -21.43 -25.54 38.32
CA LYS A 2 -20.71 -24.24 38.45
C LYS A 2 -19.48 -24.25 37.52
N PHE A 3 -19.15 -23.26 36.68
CA PHE A 3 -19.65 -21.90 36.43
C PHE A 3 -19.49 -21.59 34.93
N ALA A 4 -20.37 -20.71 34.43
CA ALA A 4 -20.41 -20.23 33.05
C ALA A 4 -19.14 -19.45 32.65
N LEU A 5 -18.61 -19.76 31.47
CA LEU A 5 -17.60 -18.95 30.78
C LEU A 5 -18.33 -17.95 29.87
N LEU A 6 -18.45 -16.69 30.31
CA LEU A 6 -18.88 -15.60 29.45
C LEU A 6 -17.77 -15.30 28.44
N SER A 7 -17.98 -15.68 27.17
CA SER A 7 -17.15 -15.21 26.05
C SER A 7 -17.52 -13.76 25.73
N GLY A 8 -16.68 -12.83 26.15
CA GLY A 8 -16.75 -11.43 25.71
C GLY A 8 -16.23 -11.30 24.29
N VAL A 9 -17.09 -10.91 23.35
CA VAL A 9 -16.68 -10.50 22.00
C VAL A 9 -16.12 -9.08 22.10
N ALA A 10 -14.79 -8.96 22.07
CA ALA A 10 -14.13 -7.68 21.86
C ALA A 10 -14.26 -7.30 20.37
N ALA A 11 -15.19 -6.41 20.04
CA ALA A 11 -15.26 -5.79 18.72
C ALA A 11 -14.07 -4.83 18.56
N GLY A 12 -13.03 -5.27 17.85
CA GLY A 12 -11.89 -4.43 17.53
C GLY A 12 -12.28 -3.30 16.59
N LEU A 13 -11.93 -2.05 16.95
CA LEU A 13 -11.92 -0.95 16.00
C LEU A 13 -10.87 -1.25 14.93
N LEU A 14 -11.31 -1.53 13.70
CA LEU A 14 -10.40 -1.63 12.57
C LEU A 14 -9.90 -0.22 12.22
N PRO A 15 -8.57 0.03 12.18
CA PRO A 15 -8.07 1.28 11.65
C PRO A 15 -8.44 1.38 10.17
N VAL A 16 -9.16 2.44 9.81
CA VAL A 16 -9.40 2.81 8.40
C VAL A 16 -8.07 3.35 7.87
N VAL A 17 -7.28 2.50 7.24
CA VAL A 17 -6.05 2.93 6.57
C VAL A 17 -6.41 3.52 5.21
N SER A 18 -6.05 4.77 4.97
CA SER A 18 -6.16 5.39 3.66
C SER A 18 -5.13 4.75 2.73
N ALA A 19 -5.56 4.03 1.70
CA ALA A 19 -4.64 3.46 0.72
C ALA A 19 -4.03 4.57 -0.14
N VAL A 20 -2.74 4.85 0.03
CA VAL A 20 -1.99 5.71 -0.90
C VAL A 20 -1.74 4.91 -2.17
N SER A 21 -2.33 5.34 -3.29
CA SER A 21 -2.28 4.63 -4.57
C SER A 21 -2.43 5.59 -5.75
N VAL A 22 -2.20 5.08 -6.97
CA VAL A 22 -2.43 5.84 -8.21
C VAL A 22 -3.93 6.12 -8.35
N SER A 23 -4.28 7.38 -8.59
CA SER A 23 -5.68 7.81 -8.77
C SER A 23 -6.07 7.80 -10.25
N GLY A 24 -7.24 7.27 -10.56
CA GLY A 24 -7.76 7.19 -11.93
C GLY A 24 -7.18 6.03 -12.75
N ALA A 25 -7.36 6.10 -14.07
CA ALA A 25 -6.85 5.12 -15.03
C ALA A 25 -6.37 5.81 -16.31
N ALA A 26 -5.37 5.22 -16.97
CA ALA A 26 -4.86 5.75 -18.24
C ALA A 26 -5.90 5.61 -19.37
N GLU A 27 -6.04 6.66 -20.17
CA GLU A 27 -6.88 6.70 -21.37
C GLU A 27 -6.03 6.57 -22.67
N GLY A 28 -6.69 6.36 -23.80
CA GLY A 28 -6.04 6.33 -25.12
C GLY A 28 -5.10 5.14 -25.33
N PHE A 29 -3.96 5.36 -26.00
CA PHE A 29 -3.02 4.30 -26.37
C PHE A 29 -2.45 3.50 -25.19
N ALA A 30 -2.30 4.14 -24.03
CA ALA A 30 -1.77 3.52 -22.82
C ALA A 30 -2.87 2.92 -21.93
N LYS A 31 -4.11 2.80 -22.41
CA LYS A 31 -5.19 2.19 -21.64
C LYS A 31 -4.80 0.77 -21.22
N GLY A 32 -4.89 0.49 -19.92
CA GLY A 32 -4.60 -0.83 -19.34
C GLY A 32 -3.21 -0.97 -18.71
N VAL A 33 -2.38 0.08 -18.67
CA VAL A 33 -1.14 0.06 -17.89
C VAL A 33 -1.41 -0.11 -16.39
N THR A 34 -0.56 -0.88 -15.71
CA THR A 34 -0.68 -1.18 -14.27
C THR A 34 0.43 -0.55 -13.43
N GLY A 35 1.57 -0.19 -14.04
CA GLY A 35 2.76 0.26 -13.30
C GLY A 35 3.21 -0.78 -12.28
N GLY A 36 3.35 -0.38 -11.01
CA GLY A 36 3.63 -1.28 -9.88
C GLY A 36 2.47 -2.20 -9.48
N GLY A 37 1.28 -2.04 -10.09
CA GLY A 37 0.09 -2.85 -9.81
C GLY A 37 -0.33 -2.79 -8.35
N SER A 38 -0.46 -3.96 -7.73
CA SER A 38 -0.82 -4.11 -6.31
C SER A 38 0.39 -4.31 -5.39
N ALA A 39 1.60 -3.95 -5.84
CA ALA A 39 2.78 -3.97 -4.97
C ALA A 39 2.59 -3.05 -3.75
N ALA A 40 3.13 -3.48 -2.60
CA ALA A 40 3.09 -2.66 -1.40
C ALA A 40 3.87 -1.35 -1.61
N ALA A 41 3.35 -0.25 -1.05
CA ALA A 41 3.98 1.06 -1.15
C ALA A 41 5.33 1.08 -0.42
N VAL A 42 6.34 1.66 -1.07
CA VAL A 42 7.65 1.96 -0.47
C VAL A 42 7.85 3.47 -0.39
N TYR A 43 8.56 3.91 0.66
CA TYR A 43 8.76 5.32 1.00
C TYR A 43 10.26 5.59 1.12
N PRO A 44 10.96 5.94 0.03
CA PRO A 44 12.40 6.18 0.07
C PRO A 44 12.73 7.37 0.97
N THR A 45 13.70 7.17 1.85
CA THR A 45 14.18 8.17 2.82
C THR A 45 15.41 8.92 2.33
N THR A 46 16.08 8.38 1.30
CA THR A 46 17.24 9.00 0.65
C THR A 46 17.09 8.98 -0.88
N THR A 47 17.88 9.80 -1.56
CA THR A 47 17.95 9.79 -3.03
C THR A 47 18.53 8.50 -3.57
N ASP A 48 19.45 7.86 -2.84
CA ASP A 48 20.06 6.59 -3.25
C ASP A 48 19.04 5.45 -3.21
N GLU A 49 18.17 5.42 -2.19
CA GLU A 49 17.04 4.49 -2.13
C GLU A 49 16.07 4.73 -3.29
N LEU A 50 15.74 5.99 -3.58
CA LEU A 50 14.87 6.33 -4.70
C LEU A 50 15.44 5.83 -6.04
N VAL A 51 16.72 6.10 -6.31
CA VAL A 51 17.40 5.65 -7.53
C VAL A 51 17.42 4.12 -7.60
N SER A 52 17.72 3.46 -6.49
CA SER A 52 17.73 2.00 -6.40
C SER A 52 16.36 1.41 -6.74
N TYR A 53 15.28 1.92 -6.13
CA TYR A 53 13.92 1.45 -6.40
C TYR A 53 13.45 1.71 -7.82
N LEU A 54 13.83 2.84 -8.43
CA LEU A 54 13.48 3.14 -9.82
C LEU A 54 14.23 2.27 -10.83
N GLY A 55 15.42 1.79 -10.48
CA GLY A 55 16.31 1.08 -11.38
C GLY A 55 16.20 -0.44 -11.34
N ASP A 56 15.45 -1.02 -10.39
CA ASP A 56 15.37 -2.46 -10.26
C ASP A 56 14.30 -3.10 -11.16
N SER A 57 14.35 -4.44 -11.24
CA SER A 57 13.46 -5.24 -12.09
C SER A 57 12.17 -5.67 -11.39
N SER A 58 11.85 -5.13 -10.22
CA SER A 58 10.66 -5.50 -9.45
C SER A 58 9.53 -4.49 -9.68
N PRO A 59 8.27 -4.92 -9.78
CA PRO A 59 7.14 -4.00 -9.77
C PRO A 59 7.10 -3.23 -8.43
N ARG A 60 7.05 -1.90 -8.48
CA ARG A 60 7.01 -1.04 -7.29
C ARG A 60 5.99 0.07 -7.37
N VAL A 61 5.39 0.38 -6.23
CA VAL A 61 4.65 1.63 -5.97
C VAL A 61 5.50 2.50 -5.05
N ILE A 62 6.14 3.53 -5.61
CA ILE A 62 7.08 4.40 -4.90
C ILE A 62 6.35 5.71 -4.55
N VAL A 63 6.22 6.00 -3.26
CA VAL A 63 5.54 7.21 -2.77
C VAL A 63 6.57 8.27 -2.41
N LEU A 64 6.44 9.46 -3.00
CA LEU A 64 7.24 10.64 -2.67
C LEU A 64 6.44 11.54 -1.73
N ASP A 65 6.84 11.59 -0.47
CA ASP A 65 6.21 12.36 0.62
C ASP A 65 7.16 13.39 1.25
N ARG A 66 8.34 13.58 0.64
CA ARG A 66 9.38 14.53 1.04
C ARG A 66 10.12 15.07 -0.20
N THR A 67 10.85 16.18 -0.03
CA THR A 67 11.76 16.76 -1.04
C THR A 67 13.19 16.41 -0.72
#